data_AF-A0A812VHK0-F1
#
_entry.id   AF-A0A812VHK0-F1
#
_cell.length_a   1.000
_cell.length_b   1.000
_cell.length_c   1.000
_cell.angle_alpha   90.00
_cell.angle_beta   90.00
_cell.angle_gamma   90.00
#
_symmetry.space_group_name_H-M   'P 1'
#
loop_
_entity.id
_entity.type
_entity.pdbx_description
1 polymer ?
#
loop_
_entity_poly.entity_id
_entity_poly.type
_entity_poly.pdbx_seq_one_letter_code
_entity_poly.pdbx_strand_id
1 'polypeptide(L)'
;AKTVDPFVPAPPSSSSAAPTVTASYTPSVPQNRAEKYLPNLPVIDHQGMSKGRMREVECWHSFLETLSSWLALQDEAYVRELQFCVKTKHEIDQASLAANVAARSAKLFYYLTQSLAEWERGLELLRSCSKRQSQSATGYEVVRTINAQYSIVSRMEAVVVREHCLKLHQECKNIRQPTGVIRHLEDEFSRAESKLTNFTELKLSEADKCSVLLQALGPEVRQYVLLHGSSSDWKDLTKSLTYYEEQ
;
A
#
# COMPACT_ATOMS: atom_id res chain seq x y z
N ALA A 1 20.97 -4.14 9.14
CA ALA A 1 21.42 -2.74 9.05
C ALA A 1 20.32 -1.85 9.61
N LYS A 2 20.62 -0.89 10.50
CA LYS A 2 19.62 0.07 10.96
C LYS A 2 19.19 0.92 9.74
N THR A 3 17.92 0.84 9.35
CA THR A 3 17.35 1.64 8.29
C THR A 3 17.34 3.11 8.73
N VAL A 4 18.22 3.91 8.11
CA VAL A 4 18.28 5.36 8.33
C VAL A 4 17.05 6.00 7.68
N ASP A 5 16.38 6.90 8.41
CA ASP A 5 15.23 7.64 7.92
C ASP A 5 15.65 8.58 6.76
N PRO A 6 15.08 8.43 5.55
CA PRO A 6 15.47 9.20 4.38
C PRO A 6 15.04 10.68 4.44
N PHE A 7 14.21 11.06 5.40
CA PHE A 7 13.69 12.43 5.56
C PHE A 7 14.43 13.24 6.63
N VAL A 8 15.47 12.67 7.24
CA VAL A 8 16.35 13.42 8.14
C VAL A 8 17.23 14.37 7.31
N PRO A 9 17.29 15.67 7.63
CA PRO A 9 18.17 16.61 6.95
C PRO A 9 19.63 16.15 7.01
N ALA A 10 20.34 16.18 5.89
CA ALA A 10 21.78 15.96 5.89
C ALA A 10 22.47 17.04 6.74
N PRO A 11 23.52 16.71 7.53
CA PRO A 11 24.30 17.73 8.23
C PRO A 11 24.83 18.73 7.19
N PRO A 12 24.88 20.04 7.54
CA PRO A 12 25.25 21.07 6.57
C PRO A 12 26.67 20.83 6.06
N SER A 13 26.79 20.45 4.78
CA SER A 13 28.05 20.53 4.06
C SER A 13 28.28 22.00 3.68
N SER A 14 29.31 22.60 4.27
CA SER A 14 29.77 23.94 3.97
C SER A 14 30.40 24.01 2.57
N SER A 15 29.67 24.52 1.57
CA SER A 15 30.12 25.03 0.24
C SER A 15 29.01 24.76 -0.80
N SER A 16 28.55 25.62 -1.72
CA SER A 16 28.73 27.04 -2.06
C SER A 16 27.69 27.33 -3.18
N ALA A 17 27.18 28.57 -3.25
CA ALA A 17 26.50 29.25 -4.36
C ALA A 17 25.26 28.61 -5.04
N ALA A 18 24.12 29.30 -4.90
CA ALA A 18 22.90 29.07 -5.65
C ALA A 18 22.99 29.69 -7.06
N PRO A 19 22.57 29.00 -8.14
CA PRO A 19 22.28 29.65 -9.41
C PRO A 19 20.79 29.99 -9.48
N THR A 20 20.49 31.27 -9.67
CA THR A 20 19.18 31.75 -10.12
C THR A 20 18.98 31.32 -11.58
N VAL A 21 18.00 30.45 -11.85
CA VAL A 21 17.58 30.13 -13.22
C VAL A 21 16.11 30.49 -13.38
N THR A 22 15.86 31.59 -14.06
CA THR A 22 14.56 31.95 -14.63
C THR A 22 14.39 31.12 -15.90
N ALA A 23 13.56 30.07 -15.87
CA ALA A 23 13.21 29.31 -17.06
C ALA A 23 11.68 29.17 -17.16
N SER A 24 11.15 29.65 -18.27
CA SER A 24 9.79 29.39 -18.76
C SER A 24 9.57 27.88 -18.87
N TYR A 25 8.65 27.32 -18.08
CA TYR A 25 8.41 25.89 -17.99
C TYR A 25 7.29 25.43 -18.93
N THR A 26 7.68 24.73 -19.99
CA THR A 26 6.92 23.58 -20.51
C THR A 26 7.58 22.32 -19.93
N PRO A 27 6.90 21.51 -19.10
CA PRO A 27 7.56 20.33 -18.52
C PRO A 27 7.47 19.16 -19.51
N SER A 28 8.45 19.03 -20.40
CA SER A 28 8.82 17.72 -20.94
C SER A 28 9.88 17.12 -20.01
N VAL A 29 9.50 16.09 -19.24
CA VAL A 29 10.46 15.28 -18.48
C VAL A 29 11.46 14.68 -19.48
N PRO A 30 12.79 14.80 -19.28
CA PRO A 30 13.75 14.14 -20.14
C PRO A 30 13.55 12.62 -20.05
N GLN A 31 13.01 12.01 -21.09
CA GLN A 31 12.80 10.56 -21.15
C GLN A 31 14.15 9.86 -21.20
N ASN A 32 14.52 9.15 -20.13
CA ASN A 32 15.64 8.22 -20.16
C ASN A 32 15.29 7.08 -21.13
N ARG A 33 16.27 6.58 -21.91
CA ARG A 33 16.06 5.49 -22.90
C ARG A 33 15.44 4.22 -22.30
N ALA A 34 15.56 4.00 -20.99
CA ALA A 34 14.94 2.90 -20.25
C ALA A 34 13.42 3.05 -20.08
N GLU A 35 12.86 4.27 -20.18
CA GLU A 35 11.43 4.53 -19.99
C GLU A 35 10.57 3.92 -21.11
N LYS A 36 11.17 3.58 -22.26
CA LYS A 36 10.50 2.91 -23.39
C LYS A 36 10.07 1.47 -23.08
N TYR A 37 10.67 0.83 -22.07
CA TYR A 37 10.37 -0.54 -21.67
C TYR A 37 9.54 -0.61 -20.38
N LEU A 38 9.13 0.54 -19.84
CA LEU A 38 8.26 0.54 -18.68
C LEU A 38 6.83 0.16 -19.06
N PRO A 39 6.14 -0.59 -18.20
CA PRO A 39 4.69 -0.70 -18.31
C PRO A 39 4.05 0.68 -18.15
N ASN A 40 2.79 0.80 -18.57
CA ASN A 40 2.04 2.04 -18.43
C ASN A 40 2.04 2.51 -16.97
N LEU A 41 2.13 3.84 -16.78
CA LEU A 41 2.03 4.44 -15.47
C LEU A 41 0.70 4.03 -14.81
N PRO A 42 0.71 3.53 -13.55
CA PRO A 42 -0.52 3.18 -12.86
C PRO A 42 -1.43 4.39 -12.71
N VAL A 43 -2.71 4.20 -12.96
CA VAL A 43 -3.75 5.23 -12.82
C VAL A 43 -4.68 4.81 -11.69
N ILE A 44 -5.11 5.76 -10.87
CA ILE A 44 -6.03 5.47 -9.77
C ILE A 44 -7.42 5.11 -10.31
N ASP A 45 -8.07 4.10 -9.73
CA ASP A 45 -9.46 3.77 -10.04
C ASP A 45 -10.41 4.83 -9.45
N HIS A 46 -10.58 5.94 -10.17
CA HIS A 46 -11.42 7.06 -9.75
C HIS A 46 -12.90 6.67 -9.59
N GLN A 47 -13.38 5.66 -10.34
CA GLN A 47 -14.74 5.15 -10.19
C GLN A 47 -14.89 4.44 -8.85
N GLY A 48 -13.93 3.58 -8.50
CA GLY A 48 -13.86 2.93 -7.19
C GLY A 48 -13.79 3.93 -6.02
N MET A 49 -13.02 5.02 -6.18
CA MET A 49 -12.91 6.10 -5.18
C MET A 49 -14.24 6.80 -4.86
N SER A 50 -15.28 6.66 -5.69
CA SER A 50 -16.61 7.25 -5.45
C SER A 50 -17.63 6.28 -4.85
N LYS A 51 -17.27 5.00 -4.64
CA LYS A 51 -18.17 3.92 -4.19
C LYS A 51 -18.22 3.74 -2.67
N GLY A 52 -17.83 4.76 -1.91
CA GLY A 52 -17.90 4.77 -0.45
C GLY A 52 -16.59 4.40 0.26
N ARG A 53 -16.58 4.53 1.59
CA ARG A 53 -15.36 4.62 2.40
C ARG A 53 -14.42 3.41 2.30
N MET A 54 -14.95 2.19 2.37
CA MET A 54 -14.10 0.99 2.30
C MET A 54 -13.52 0.79 0.89
N ARG A 55 -14.27 1.17 -0.15
CA ARG A 55 -13.78 1.15 -1.53
C ARG A 55 -12.70 2.19 -1.76
N GLU A 56 -12.85 3.39 -1.22
CA GLU A 56 -11.80 4.41 -1.20
C GLU A 56 -10.47 3.86 -0.62
N VAL A 57 -10.54 3.19 0.53
CA VAL A 57 -9.36 2.62 1.19
C VAL A 57 -8.71 1.51 0.35
N GLU A 58 -9.52 0.64 -0.25
CA GLU A 58 -9.04 -0.44 -1.12
C GLU A 58 -8.40 0.08 -2.41
N CYS A 59 -9.06 1.01 -3.09
CA CYS A 59 -8.56 1.61 -4.32
C CYS A 59 -7.25 2.37 -4.08
N TRP A 60 -7.15 3.12 -2.98
CA TRP A 60 -5.91 3.80 -2.61
C TRP A 60 -4.77 2.83 -2.30
N HIS A 61 -5.01 1.79 -1.48
CA HIS A 61 -3.97 0.79 -1.16
C HIS A 61 -3.49 0.06 -2.42
N SER A 62 -4.42 -0.41 -3.26
CA SER A 62 -4.10 -1.12 -4.51
C SER A 62 -3.31 -0.23 -5.48
N PHE A 63 -3.72 1.03 -5.62
CA PHE A 63 -3.00 2.02 -6.42
C PHE A 63 -1.58 2.23 -5.90
N LEU A 64 -1.41 2.43 -4.59
CA LEU A 64 -0.11 2.72 -4.01
C LEU A 64 0.85 1.52 -4.09
N GLU A 65 0.36 0.29 -3.91
CA GLU A 65 1.15 -0.93 -4.12
C GLU A 65 1.61 -1.07 -5.58
N THR A 66 0.71 -0.82 -6.53
CA THR A 66 1.01 -0.88 -7.96
C THR A 66 2.00 0.22 -8.36
N LEU A 67 1.78 1.45 -7.89
CA LEU A 67 2.67 2.59 -8.11
C LEU A 67 4.07 2.36 -7.50
N SER A 68 4.15 1.84 -6.28
CA SER A 68 5.41 1.50 -5.61
C SER A 68 6.20 0.46 -6.43
N SER A 69 5.52 -0.58 -6.91
CA SER A 69 6.13 -1.62 -7.76
C SER A 69 6.60 -1.05 -9.10
N TRP A 70 5.82 -0.15 -9.70
CA TRP A 70 6.20 0.53 -10.95
C TRP A 70 7.42 1.44 -10.75
N LEU A 71 7.47 2.20 -9.65
CA LEU A 71 8.59 3.07 -9.31
C LEU A 71 9.88 2.29 -8.98
N ALA A 72 9.76 1.08 -8.43
CA ALA A 72 10.90 0.21 -8.16
C ALA A 72 11.67 -0.17 -9.44
N LEU A 73 10.98 -0.21 -10.59
CA LEU A 73 11.61 -0.42 -11.91
C LEU A 73 12.49 0.76 -12.35
N GLN A 74 12.33 1.92 -11.72
CA GLN A 74 13.11 3.13 -12.00
C GLN A 74 14.24 3.32 -10.99
N ASP A 75 13.92 3.24 -9.71
CA ASP A 75 14.87 3.36 -8.60
C ASP A 75 14.30 2.63 -7.38
N GLU A 76 15.00 1.61 -6.87
CA GLU A 76 14.58 0.85 -5.70
C GLU A 76 14.44 1.71 -4.43
N ALA A 77 15.09 2.90 -4.39
CA ALA A 77 14.96 3.85 -3.28
C ALA A 77 13.50 4.29 -3.07
N TYR A 78 12.68 4.35 -4.13
CA TYR A 78 11.25 4.71 -4.02
C TYR A 78 10.50 3.79 -3.07
N VAL A 79 10.76 2.49 -3.08
CA VAL A 79 10.05 1.52 -2.24
C VAL A 79 10.27 1.86 -0.76
N ARG A 80 11.52 2.14 -0.37
CA ARG A 80 11.85 2.50 1.02
C ARG A 80 11.27 3.86 1.37
N GLU A 81 11.45 4.87 0.51
CA GLU A 81 10.97 6.23 0.77
C GLU A 81 9.45 6.30 0.90
N LEU A 82 8.69 5.57 0.07
CA LEU A 82 7.23 5.46 0.18
C LEU A 82 6.79 4.76 1.47
N GLN A 83 7.51 3.71 1.92
CA GLN A 83 7.23 3.05 3.20
C GLN A 83 7.40 4.00 4.40
N PHE A 84 8.32 4.96 4.31
CA PHE A 84 8.42 6.03 5.31
C PHE A 84 7.28 7.03 5.13
N CYS A 85 6.98 7.49 3.91
CA CYS A 85 5.90 8.45 3.64
C CYS A 85 4.59 8.06 4.31
N VAL A 86 4.16 6.81 4.15
CA VAL A 86 2.87 6.34 4.68
C VAL A 86 2.82 6.26 6.21
N LYS A 87 3.98 6.24 6.89
CA LYS A 87 4.11 6.19 8.36
C LYS A 87 4.36 7.56 8.97
N THR A 88 4.85 8.53 8.19
CA THR A 88 5.18 9.87 8.68
C THR A 88 3.91 10.63 9.05
N LYS A 89 3.82 11.05 10.32
CA LYS A 89 2.67 11.81 10.84
C LYS A 89 2.76 13.31 10.53
N HIS A 90 3.98 13.81 10.42
CA HIS A 90 4.26 15.23 10.19
C HIS A 90 4.46 15.53 8.71
N GLU A 91 4.29 16.79 8.34
CA GLU A 91 4.53 17.24 6.97
C GLU A 91 5.98 16.98 6.54
N ILE A 92 6.15 16.45 5.33
CA ILE A 92 7.46 16.25 4.71
C ILE A 92 7.79 17.51 3.92
N ASP A 93 8.70 18.33 4.46
CA ASP A 93 9.13 19.57 3.80
C ASP A 93 10.15 19.28 2.70
N GLN A 94 9.77 19.59 1.45
CA GLN A 94 10.58 19.40 0.26
C GLN A 94 11.92 20.15 0.32
N ALA A 95 11.97 21.32 0.96
CA ALA A 95 13.20 22.10 1.07
C ALA A 95 14.22 21.48 2.04
N SER A 96 13.76 20.65 2.97
CA SER A 96 14.61 19.98 3.97
C SER A 96 15.22 18.66 3.49
N LEU A 97 14.73 18.13 2.36
CA LEU A 97 15.17 16.84 1.82
C LEU A 97 16.58 16.92 1.23
N ALA A 98 17.34 15.82 1.38
CA ALA A 98 18.60 15.66 0.66
C ALA A 98 18.36 15.74 -0.87
N ALA A 99 19.30 16.31 -1.62
CA ALA A 99 19.10 16.67 -3.03
C ALA A 99 18.62 15.50 -3.92
N ASN A 100 19.11 14.28 -3.68
CA ASN A 100 18.67 13.07 -4.39
C ASN A 100 17.23 12.66 -4.04
N VAL A 101 16.86 12.73 -2.76
CA VAL A 101 15.50 12.45 -2.26
C VAL A 101 14.53 13.52 -2.76
N ALA A 102 14.93 14.79 -2.74
CA ALA A 102 14.18 15.91 -3.26
C ALA A 102 13.89 15.75 -4.77
N ALA A 103 14.90 15.34 -5.55
CA ALA A 103 14.74 15.08 -6.99
C ALA A 103 13.75 13.93 -7.26
N ARG A 104 13.81 12.84 -6.48
CA ARG A 104 12.84 11.74 -6.59
C ARG A 104 11.43 12.16 -6.18
N SER A 105 11.29 12.94 -5.12
CA SER A 105 10.02 13.53 -4.68
C SER A 105 9.41 14.41 -5.77
N ALA A 106 10.22 15.26 -6.41
CA ALA A 106 9.76 16.09 -7.51
C ALA A 106 9.33 15.25 -8.72
N LYS A 107 10.09 14.21 -9.09
CA LYS A 107 9.70 13.28 -10.16
C LYS A 107 8.39 12.54 -9.84
N LEU A 108 8.23 12.08 -8.59
CA LEU A 108 6.99 11.46 -8.11
C LEU A 108 5.78 12.40 -8.20
N PHE A 109 5.95 13.69 -7.89
CA PHE A 109 4.88 14.68 -8.00
C PHE A 109 4.29 14.74 -9.42
N TYR A 110 5.14 14.69 -10.44
CA TYR A 110 4.67 14.69 -11.84
C TYR A 110 3.99 13.38 -12.22
N TYR A 111 4.49 12.23 -11.73
CA TYR A 111 3.79 10.96 -11.91
C TYR A 111 2.41 10.98 -11.25
N LEU A 112 2.29 11.47 -10.02
CA LEU A 112 1.00 11.61 -9.35
C LEU A 112 0.06 12.57 -10.09
N THR A 113 0.58 13.63 -10.69
CA THR A 113 -0.24 14.55 -11.51
C THR A 113 -0.90 13.81 -12.68
N GLN A 114 -0.19 12.84 -13.29
CA GLN A 114 -0.71 12.03 -14.40
C GLN A 114 -1.61 10.89 -13.89
N SER A 115 -1.18 10.16 -12.87
CA SER A 115 -1.90 9.02 -12.29
C SER A 115 -3.25 9.40 -11.68
N LEU A 116 -3.39 10.64 -11.21
CA LEU A 116 -4.59 11.15 -10.54
C LEU A 116 -5.42 12.06 -11.46
N ALA A 117 -5.11 12.14 -12.76
CA ALA A 117 -5.69 13.12 -13.69
C ALA A 117 -7.24 13.07 -13.75
N GLU A 118 -7.83 11.89 -13.62
CA GLU A 118 -9.30 11.69 -13.63
C GLU A 118 -9.94 11.76 -12.24
N TRP A 119 -9.15 12.01 -11.20
CA TRP A 119 -9.62 12.08 -9.82
C TRP A 119 -9.36 13.48 -9.23
N GLU A 120 -10.32 14.39 -9.47
CA GLU A 120 -10.20 15.82 -9.13
C GLU A 120 -9.82 16.07 -7.67
N ARG A 121 -10.41 15.32 -6.72
CA ARG A 121 -10.09 15.44 -5.30
C ARG A 121 -8.63 15.10 -4.99
N GLY A 122 -8.05 14.14 -5.71
CA GLY A 122 -6.62 13.84 -5.63
C GLY A 122 -5.76 15.00 -6.14
N LEU A 123 -6.15 15.61 -7.27
CA LEU A 123 -5.47 16.78 -7.83
C LEU A 123 -5.59 18.02 -6.93
N GLU A 124 -6.71 18.19 -6.22
CA GLU A 124 -6.88 19.26 -5.22
C GLU A 124 -5.91 19.09 -4.04
N LEU A 125 -5.78 17.86 -3.52
CA LEU A 125 -4.81 17.55 -2.46
C LEU A 125 -3.37 17.78 -2.93
N LEU A 126 -3.05 17.35 -4.16
CA LEU A 126 -1.76 17.57 -4.78
C LEU A 126 -1.41 19.06 -4.90
N ARG A 127 -2.34 19.87 -5.43
CA ARG A 127 -2.20 21.33 -5.53
C ARG A 127 -2.06 22.00 -4.17
N SER A 128 -2.82 21.54 -3.18
CA SER A 128 -2.76 22.05 -1.81
C SER A 128 -1.38 21.83 -1.17
N CYS A 129 -0.80 20.63 -1.33
CA CYS A 129 0.55 20.32 -0.84
C CYS A 129 1.60 21.20 -1.52
N SER A 130 1.53 21.36 -2.84
CA SER A 130 2.45 22.24 -3.58
C SER A 130 2.34 23.69 -3.12
N LYS A 131 1.11 24.20 -2.94
CA LYS A 131 0.86 25.56 -2.47
C LYS A 131 1.42 25.83 -1.07
N ARG A 132 1.30 24.87 -0.13
CA ARG A 132 1.86 25.00 1.24
C ARG A 132 3.38 25.12 1.25
N GLN A 133 4.04 24.59 0.22
CA GLN A 133 5.50 24.59 0.09
C GLN A 133 5.96 25.48 -1.08
N SER A 134 5.36 26.66 -1.21
CA SER A 134 5.77 27.70 -2.17
C SER A 134 5.79 27.25 -3.63
N GLN A 135 4.77 26.48 -4.05
CA GLN A 135 4.64 25.91 -5.40
C GLN A 135 5.71 24.85 -5.75
N SER A 136 6.32 24.23 -4.74
CA SER A 136 7.29 23.15 -4.96
C SER A 136 6.61 21.87 -5.47
N ALA A 137 7.36 21.02 -6.16
CA ALA A 137 6.92 19.68 -6.56
C ALA A 137 7.17 18.69 -5.41
N THR A 138 6.13 18.40 -4.61
CA THR A 138 6.24 17.76 -3.28
C THR A 138 5.67 16.33 -3.25
N GLY A 139 6.16 15.44 -4.12
CA GLY A 139 5.54 14.13 -4.35
C GLY A 139 5.38 13.27 -3.09
N TYR A 140 6.37 13.28 -2.18
CA TYR A 140 6.27 12.53 -0.92
C TYR A 140 5.23 13.08 0.05
N GLU A 141 5.11 14.41 0.14
CA GLU A 141 4.06 15.04 0.95
C GLU A 141 2.66 14.76 0.37
N VAL A 142 2.53 14.69 -0.95
CA VAL A 142 1.27 14.31 -1.61
C VAL A 142 0.87 12.89 -1.24
N VAL A 143 1.78 11.92 -1.35
CA VAL A 143 1.50 10.53 -0.93
C VAL A 143 1.10 10.48 0.54
N ARG A 144 1.87 11.12 1.43
CA ARG A 144 1.56 11.15 2.86
C ARG A 144 0.18 11.76 3.14
N THR A 145 -0.15 12.87 2.49
CA THR A 145 -1.42 13.58 2.68
C THR A 145 -2.61 12.76 2.21
N ILE A 146 -2.52 12.15 1.02
CA ILE A 146 -3.58 11.28 0.53
C ILE A 146 -3.69 10.04 1.42
N ASN A 147 -2.56 9.42 1.79
CA ASN A 147 -2.56 8.26 2.67
C ASN A 147 -3.23 8.55 4.02
N ALA A 148 -2.94 9.69 4.64
CA ALA A 148 -3.57 10.10 5.89
C ALA A 148 -5.10 10.25 5.80
N GLN A 149 -5.66 10.46 4.61
CA GLN A 149 -7.12 10.55 4.39
C GLN A 149 -7.73 9.25 3.89
N TYR A 150 -6.98 8.46 3.10
CA TYR A 150 -7.47 7.31 2.36
C TYR A 150 -6.93 5.97 2.88
N SER A 151 -6.26 5.95 4.04
CA SER A 151 -6.00 4.74 4.83
C SER A 151 -7.11 4.51 5.86
N ILE A 152 -7.02 3.43 6.63
CA ILE A 152 -7.85 3.24 7.83
C ILE A 152 -7.45 4.30 8.86
N VAL A 153 -8.38 5.21 9.19
CA VAL A 153 -8.14 6.36 10.09
C VAL A 153 -8.87 6.23 11.41
N SER A 154 -9.83 5.31 11.53
CA SER A 154 -10.60 5.12 12.76
C SER A 154 -10.67 3.66 13.18
N ARG A 155 -10.88 3.47 14.49
CA ARG A 155 -11.11 2.15 15.06
C ARG A 155 -12.36 1.48 14.48
N MET A 156 -13.39 2.26 14.12
CA MET A 156 -14.61 1.74 13.52
C MET A 156 -14.34 1.14 12.13
N GLU A 157 -13.60 1.84 11.28
CA GLU A 157 -13.17 1.33 9.98
C GLU A 157 -12.32 0.06 10.12
N ALA A 158 -11.41 0.04 11.10
CA ALA A 158 -10.60 -1.14 11.40
C ALA A 158 -11.45 -2.35 11.83
N VAL A 159 -12.52 -2.13 12.59
CA VAL A 159 -13.49 -3.18 12.94
C VAL A 159 -14.21 -3.71 11.70
N VAL A 160 -14.59 -2.84 10.75
CA VAL A 160 -15.20 -3.27 9.48
C VAL A 160 -14.25 -4.19 8.69
N VAL A 161 -12.97 -3.85 8.61
CA VAL A 161 -11.95 -4.72 7.99
C VAL A 161 -11.89 -6.08 8.70
N ARG A 162 -11.82 -6.07 10.04
CA ARG A 162 -11.78 -7.30 10.83
C ARG A 162 -13.02 -8.16 10.61
N GLU A 163 -14.22 -7.57 10.63
CA GLU A 163 -15.48 -8.27 10.41
C GLU A 163 -15.57 -8.90 9.02
N HIS A 164 -15.04 -8.22 8.00
CA HIS A 164 -14.94 -8.77 6.66
C HIS A 164 -14.04 -10.02 6.66
N CYS A 165 -12.87 -9.97 7.30
CA CYS A 165 -11.98 -11.13 7.39
C CYS A 165 -12.62 -12.34 8.07
N LEU A 166 -13.43 -12.12 9.12
CA LEU A 166 -14.17 -13.20 9.80
C LEU A 166 -15.22 -13.87 8.89
N LYS A 167 -15.66 -13.18 7.83
CA LYS A 167 -16.65 -13.65 6.86
C LYS A 167 -16.05 -14.17 5.55
N LEU A 168 -14.72 -14.17 5.39
CA LEU A 168 -14.05 -14.64 4.16
C LEU A 168 -14.38 -16.09 3.79
N HIS A 169 -14.75 -16.93 4.76
CA HIS A 169 -15.22 -18.29 4.50
C HIS A 169 -16.38 -18.34 3.50
N GLN A 170 -17.18 -17.27 3.40
CA GLN A 170 -18.32 -17.19 2.49
C GLN A 170 -17.91 -17.04 1.02
N GLU A 171 -16.70 -16.54 0.77
CA GLU A 171 -16.11 -16.33 -0.56
C GLU A 171 -15.46 -17.62 -1.09
N CYS A 172 -15.09 -18.53 -0.18
CA CYS A 172 -14.43 -19.79 -0.50
C CYS A 172 -15.35 -20.85 -1.14
N LYS A 173 -16.67 -20.60 -1.24
CA LYS A 173 -17.68 -21.58 -1.68
C LYS A 173 -17.39 -22.19 -3.07
N ASN A 174 -16.72 -21.44 -3.94
CA ASN A 174 -16.41 -21.86 -5.30
C ASN A 174 -15.00 -22.47 -5.45
N ILE A 175 -14.20 -22.48 -4.39
CA ILE A 175 -12.85 -23.02 -4.40
C ILE A 175 -12.94 -24.51 -4.11
N ARG A 176 -12.61 -25.33 -5.13
CA ARG A 176 -12.73 -26.79 -5.02
C ARG A 176 -11.59 -27.43 -4.25
N GLN A 177 -10.38 -26.90 -4.42
CA GLN A 177 -9.17 -27.47 -3.83
C GLN A 177 -8.94 -26.91 -2.43
N PRO A 178 -8.72 -27.78 -1.42
CA PRO A 178 -8.42 -27.36 -0.07
C PRO A 178 -7.19 -26.43 0.03
N THR A 179 -6.09 -26.73 -0.69
CA THR A 179 -4.92 -25.82 -0.76
C THR A 179 -5.25 -24.48 -1.42
N GLY A 180 -6.20 -24.46 -2.36
CA GLY A 180 -6.74 -23.24 -2.93
C GLY A 180 -7.43 -22.35 -1.88
N VAL A 181 -8.14 -22.95 -0.93
CA VAL A 181 -8.79 -22.23 0.18
C VAL A 181 -7.74 -21.61 1.10
N ILE A 182 -6.68 -22.36 1.45
CA ILE A 182 -5.56 -21.86 2.26
C ILE A 182 -4.97 -20.62 1.59
N ARG A 183 -4.55 -20.73 0.34
CA ARG A 183 -3.87 -19.64 -0.38
C ARG A 183 -4.74 -18.39 -0.45
N HIS A 184 -6.03 -18.55 -0.78
CA HIS A 184 -6.95 -17.43 -0.81
C HIS A 184 -7.09 -16.73 0.55
N LEU A 185 -7.24 -17.50 1.64
CA LEU A 185 -7.34 -16.93 2.97
C LEU A 185 -6.05 -16.27 3.43
N GLU A 186 -4.88 -16.85 3.15
CA GLU A 186 -3.58 -16.25 3.48
C GLU A 186 -3.35 -14.92 2.75
N ASP A 187 -3.70 -14.87 1.46
CA ASP A 187 -3.63 -13.66 0.65
C ASP A 187 -4.54 -12.55 1.22
N GLU A 188 -5.80 -12.88 1.52
CA GLU A 188 -6.77 -11.90 2.04
C GLU A 188 -6.48 -11.47 3.49
N PHE A 189 -6.00 -12.38 4.35
CA PHE A 189 -5.52 -11.99 5.69
C PHE A 189 -4.32 -11.06 5.60
N SER A 190 -3.35 -11.36 4.73
CA SER A 190 -2.17 -10.51 4.54
C SER A 190 -2.56 -9.12 4.03
N ARG A 191 -3.48 -9.06 3.07
CA ARG A 191 -4.03 -7.81 2.51
C ARG A 191 -4.81 -6.99 3.54
N ALA A 192 -5.56 -7.64 4.42
CA ALA A 192 -6.29 -6.95 5.48
C ALA A 192 -5.35 -6.43 6.57
N GLU A 193 -4.37 -7.24 6.98
CA GLU A 193 -3.42 -6.88 8.01
C GLU A 193 -2.50 -5.71 7.60
N SER A 194 -2.19 -5.57 6.31
CA SER A 194 -1.40 -4.43 5.80
C SER A 194 -2.14 -3.10 5.95
N LYS A 195 -3.48 -3.11 5.95
CA LYS A 195 -4.33 -1.92 6.18
C LYS A 195 -4.45 -1.56 7.66
N LEU A 196 -4.20 -2.51 8.57
CA LEU A 196 -4.37 -2.37 10.02
C LEU A 196 -3.08 -1.97 10.76
N THR A 197 -2.16 -1.28 10.09
CA THR A 197 -0.85 -0.89 10.66
C THR A 197 -0.97 -0.03 11.93
N ASN A 198 -1.99 0.83 12.02
CA ASN A 198 -2.26 1.67 13.18
C ASN A 198 -3.21 1.03 14.22
N PHE A 199 -3.76 -0.15 13.91
CA PHE A 199 -4.77 -0.84 14.71
C PHE A 199 -4.40 -2.33 14.84
N THR A 200 -3.17 -2.59 15.28
CA THR A 200 -2.59 -3.95 15.32
C THR A 200 -3.37 -4.89 16.24
N GLU A 201 -4.04 -4.35 17.26
CA GLU A 201 -4.91 -5.08 18.18
C GLU A 201 -6.18 -5.62 17.52
N LEU A 202 -6.55 -5.12 16.33
CA LEU A 202 -7.71 -5.57 15.57
C LEU A 202 -7.36 -6.62 14.50
N LYS A 203 -6.08 -6.95 14.33
CA LYS A 203 -5.66 -8.08 13.49
C LYS A 203 -6.25 -9.40 14.00
N LEU A 204 -6.53 -10.33 13.09
CA LEU A 204 -7.07 -11.63 13.48
C LEU A 204 -6.06 -12.39 14.34
N SER A 205 -6.55 -12.96 15.44
CA SER A 205 -5.76 -13.92 16.22
C SER A 205 -5.59 -15.22 15.41
N GLU A 206 -4.61 -16.04 15.78
CA GLU A 206 -4.42 -17.34 15.13
C GLU A 206 -5.67 -18.23 15.26
N ALA A 207 -6.33 -18.21 16.42
CA ALA A 207 -7.60 -18.90 16.62
C ALA A 207 -8.71 -18.40 15.68
N ASP A 208 -8.79 -17.08 15.44
CA ASP A 208 -9.76 -16.53 14.48
C ASP A 208 -9.47 -17.03 13.06
N LYS A 209 -8.20 -17.03 12.63
CA LYS A 209 -7.80 -17.52 11.30
C LYS A 209 -8.16 -19.00 11.14
N CYS A 210 -7.81 -19.83 12.13
CA CYS A 210 -8.16 -21.25 12.16
C CYS A 210 -9.68 -21.46 12.07
N SER A 211 -10.46 -20.68 12.82
CA SER A 211 -11.93 -20.73 12.78
C SER A 211 -12.48 -20.39 11.39
N VAL A 212 -11.96 -19.34 10.73
CA VAL A 212 -12.36 -18.97 9.37
C VAL A 212 -12.02 -20.08 8.37
N LEU A 213 -10.81 -20.67 8.44
CA LEU A 213 -10.43 -21.80 7.60
C LEU A 213 -11.38 -22.98 7.79
N LEU A 214 -11.62 -23.41 9.02
CA LEU A 214 -12.53 -24.52 9.31
C LEU A 214 -13.96 -24.24 8.81
N GLN A 215 -14.43 -22.99 8.86
CA GLN A 215 -15.74 -22.60 8.32
C GLN A 215 -15.78 -22.61 6.79
N ALA A 216 -14.64 -22.40 6.12
CA ALA A 216 -14.52 -22.41 4.67
C ALA A 216 -14.53 -23.82 4.07
N LEU A 217 -14.17 -24.84 4.87
CA LEU A 217 -14.05 -26.22 4.42
C LEU A 217 -15.41 -26.93 4.35
N GLY A 218 -15.53 -27.83 3.37
CA GLY A 218 -16.62 -28.81 3.30
C GLY A 218 -16.65 -29.73 4.53
N PRO A 219 -17.80 -30.34 4.85
CA PRO A 219 -17.98 -31.11 6.09
C PRO A 219 -17.01 -32.29 6.24
N GLU A 220 -16.75 -33.04 5.16
CA GLU A 220 -15.85 -34.20 5.16
C GLU A 220 -14.39 -33.79 5.39
N VAL A 221 -13.91 -32.80 4.64
CA VAL A 221 -12.56 -32.25 4.75
C VAL A 221 -12.32 -31.67 6.15
N ARG A 222 -13.30 -30.92 6.67
CA ARG A 222 -13.24 -30.36 8.01
C ARG A 222 -13.14 -31.43 9.08
N GLN A 223 -13.94 -32.50 8.96
CA GLN A 223 -13.89 -33.62 9.90
C GLN A 223 -12.53 -34.31 9.87
N TYR A 224 -11.97 -34.55 8.68
CA TYR A 224 -10.64 -35.12 8.53
C TYR A 224 -9.59 -34.29 9.25
N VAL A 225 -9.56 -32.98 9.00
CA VAL A 225 -8.55 -32.08 9.56
C VAL A 225 -8.67 -31.97 11.08
N LEU A 226 -9.88 -31.93 11.63
CA LEU A 226 -10.11 -31.90 13.08
C LEU A 226 -9.67 -33.18 13.81
N LEU A 227 -9.62 -34.32 13.12
CA LEU A 227 -9.13 -35.58 13.67
C LEU A 227 -7.60 -35.70 13.62
N HIS A 228 -6.95 -34.99 12.70
CA HIS A 228 -5.52 -35.15 12.40
C HIS A 228 -4.69 -33.89 12.68
N GLY A 229 -5.28 -32.82 13.22
CA GLY A 229 -4.61 -31.55 13.49
C GLY A 229 -5.15 -30.82 14.71
N SER A 230 -4.44 -29.78 15.14
CA SER A 230 -4.87 -28.89 16.22
C SER A 230 -5.79 -27.79 15.69
N SER A 231 -6.97 -27.61 16.29
CA SER A 231 -7.96 -26.62 15.82
C SER A 231 -7.58 -25.15 16.05
N SER A 232 -6.48 -24.90 16.77
CA SER A 232 -6.00 -23.56 17.12
C SER A 232 -4.60 -23.23 16.58
N ASP A 233 -3.99 -24.13 15.81
CA ASP A 233 -2.67 -23.92 15.19
C ASP A 233 -2.83 -23.90 13.66
N TRP A 234 -2.49 -22.76 13.05
CA TRP A 234 -2.64 -22.57 11.61
C TRP A 234 -1.76 -23.53 10.81
N LYS A 235 -0.53 -23.77 11.26
CA LYS A 235 0.43 -24.61 10.56
C LYS A 235 0.02 -26.08 10.60
N ASP A 236 -0.49 -26.54 11.73
CA ASP A 236 -0.98 -27.91 11.85
C ASP A 236 -2.23 -28.12 10.97
N LEU A 237 -3.19 -27.18 10.98
CA LEU A 237 -4.39 -27.28 10.13
C LEU A 237 -4.04 -27.30 8.64
N THR A 238 -3.17 -26.39 8.20
CA THR A 238 -2.75 -26.31 6.79
C THR A 238 -2.01 -27.57 6.35
N LYS A 239 -1.12 -28.11 7.20
CA LYS A 239 -0.41 -29.37 6.94
C LYS A 239 -1.37 -30.56 6.80
N SER A 240 -2.32 -30.71 7.72
CA SER A 240 -3.31 -31.80 7.66
C SER A 240 -4.22 -31.67 6.43
N LEU A 241 -4.53 -30.44 6.02
CA LEU A 241 -5.31 -30.18 4.81
C LEU A 241 -4.54 -30.53 3.52
N THR A 242 -3.24 -30.21 3.45
CA THR A 242 -2.39 -30.59 2.32
C THR A 242 -2.29 -32.10 2.20
N TYR A 243 -2.09 -32.81 3.31
CA TYR A 243 -2.05 -34.27 3.30
C TYR A 243 -3.38 -34.90 2.85
N TYR A 244 -4.52 -34.31 3.22
CA TYR A 244 -5.83 -34.75 2.71
C TYR A 244 -5.95 -34.65 1.18
N GLU A 245 -5.36 -33.63 0.57
CA GLU A 245 -5.39 -33.44 -0.88
C GLU A 245 -4.41 -34.35 -1.63
N GLU A 246 -3.35 -34.84 -0.96
CA GLU A 246 -2.36 -35.76 -1.53
C GLU A 246 -2.81 -37.23 -1.53
N GLN A 247 -3.92 -37.56 -0.85
CA GLN A 247 -4.53 -38.90 -0.76
C GLN A 247 -5.45 -39.19 -1.96
#